data_AF-I8VVX9-F1
#
_entry.id   AF-I8VVX9-F1
#
_cell.length_a   1.000
_cell.length_b   1.000
_cell.length_c   1.000
_cell.angle_alpha   90.00
_cell.angle_beta   90.00
_cell.angle_gamma   90.00
#
_symmetry.space_group_name_H-M   'P 1'
#
loop_
_entity.id
_entity.type
_entity.pdbx_description
1 polymer ?
#
loop_
_entity_poly.entity_id
_entity_poly.type
_entity_poly.pdbx_seq_one_letter_code
_entity_poly.pdbx_strand_id
1 'polypeptide(L)'
;MNTKIKKWFFKTCPKSGRIVGINKKNVVLKICFPLFGLAALIWFLIRVVPKPSRIEYPCQQIAAPIAFSFVAFISSTLVGFGTWKRFKLLWHSRRFYMGVSVLAVGILLSGTLYIMSVDNSLMGQVIRKQIDNGTDMGRFVPIDAPNTPMGVARGIHPGRVAWAHDPKAAAWDGKRGLYSDPDNNSQTRVDDMMEGVIIALTRQNTIDKAWDELFRTFNYKKGKGAIKYKKGEKIAIKINLNDNGGTNII
;
A
#
# COMPACT_ATOMS: atom_id res chain seq x y z
N MET A 1 25.02 35.18 22.04
CA MET A 1 25.97 34.14 21.57
C MET A 1 27.37 34.75 21.51
N ASN A 2 28.35 34.18 22.21
CA ASN A 2 29.71 34.74 22.32
C ASN A 2 30.34 34.92 20.92
N THR A 3 30.82 36.13 20.59
CA THR A 3 31.25 36.51 19.22
C THR A 3 32.40 35.66 18.68
N LYS A 4 33.21 35.08 19.59
CA LYS A 4 34.26 34.10 19.26
C LYS A 4 33.69 32.77 18.74
N ILE A 5 32.64 32.24 19.36
CA ILE A 5 31.99 30.97 18.98
C ILE A 5 31.37 31.12 17.58
N LYS A 6 30.75 32.26 17.28
CA LYS A 6 30.14 32.50 15.96
C LYS A 6 31.18 32.43 14.83
N LYS A 7 32.39 32.98 15.05
CA LYS A 7 33.49 32.94 14.07
C LYS A 7 34.10 31.54 13.88
N TRP A 8 34.00 30.67 14.90
CA TRP A 8 34.48 29.29 14.81
C TRP A 8 33.64 28.45 13.85
N PHE A 9 32.32 28.60 13.89
CA PHE A 9 31.41 27.77 13.08
C PHE A 9 31.06 28.42 11.73
N PHE A 10 30.93 29.75 11.70
CA PHE A 10 30.37 30.46 10.55
C PHE A 10 31.34 31.48 9.97
N LYS A 11 31.43 31.49 8.64
CA LYS A 11 31.97 32.61 7.89
C LYS A 11 30.95 33.74 7.96
N THR A 12 31.37 34.89 8.44
CA THR A 12 30.53 36.09 8.53
C THR A 12 31.06 37.13 7.54
N CYS A 13 30.14 37.84 6.88
CA CYS A 13 30.51 38.95 6.03
C CYS A 13 31.09 40.06 6.93
N PRO A 14 32.32 40.55 6.66
CA PRO A 14 32.93 41.59 7.50
C PRO A 14 32.15 42.92 7.45
N LYS A 15 31.40 43.19 6.38
CA LYS A 15 30.62 44.43 6.20
C LYS A 15 29.21 44.38 6.81
N SER A 16 28.52 43.22 6.73
CA SER A 16 27.11 43.10 7.14
C SER A 16 26.87 42.20 8.36
N GLY A 17 27.89 41.48 8.84
CA GLY A 17 27.78 40.54 9.96
C GLY A 17 26.90 39.30 9.69
N ARG A 18 26.32 39.19 8.48
CA ARG A 18 25.48 38.06 8.07
C ARG A 18 26.32 36.80 7.85
N ILE A 19 25.73 35.64 8.15
CA ILE A 19 26.35 34.33 7.95
C ILE A 19 26.32 34.02 6.45
N VAL A 20 27.49 33.85 5.84
CA VAL A 20 27.66 33.60 4.40
C VAL A 20 28.03 32.14 4.12
N GLY A 21 28.30 31.36 5.17
CA GLY A 21 28.56 29.93 5.05
C GLY A 21 29.25 29.36 6.28
N ILE A 22 29.59 28.07 6.20
CA ILE A 22 30.26 27.33 7.28
C ILE A 22 31.78 27.44 7.12
N ASN A 23 32.50 27.60 8.23
CA ASN A 23 33.96 27.63 8.23
C ASN A 23 34.56 26.22 8.13
N LYS A 24 34.58 25.66 6.91
CA LYS A 24 35.09 24.30 6.61
C LYS A 24 36.58 24.08 6.97
N LYS A 25 37.37 25.14 7.22
CA LYS A 25 38.78 25.04 7.59
C LYS A 25 38.99 24.74 9.07
N ASN A 26 37.95 24.85 9.90
CA ASN A 26 38.08 24.66 11.34
C ASN A 26 38.14 23.16 11.70
N VAL A 27 39.24 22.74 12.34
CA VAL A 27 39.47 21.37 12.81
C VAL A 27 38.46 20.96 13.89
N VAL A 28 37.99 21.92 14.69
CA VAL A 28 36.99 21.68 15.75
C VAL A 28 35.69 21.09 15.17
N LEU A 29 35.22 21.60 14.03
CA LEU A 29 34.02 21.08 13.35
C LEU A 29 34.19 19.63 12.85
N LYS A 30 35.41 19.28 12.40
CA LYS A 30 35.71 17.92 11.93
C LYS A 30 35.72 16.89 13.06
N ILE A 31 36.03 17.31 14.28
CA ILE A 31 36.10 16.44 15.47
C ILE A 31 34.74 16.42 16.20
N CYS A 32 34.08 17.57 16.35
CA CYS A 32 32.79 17.64 17.05
C CYS A 32 31.69 16.85 16.34
N PHE A 33 31.69 16.80 15.01
CA PHE A 33 30.66 16.10 14.23
C PHE A 33 30.62 14.58 14.50
N PRO A 34 31.74 13.81 14.40
CA PRO A 34 31.74 12.39 14.75
C PRO A 34 31.52 12.15 16.25
N LEU A 35 32.00 13.02 17.13
CA LEU A 35 31.76 12.88 18.58
C LEU A 35 30.27 13.02 18.92
N PHE A 36 29.57 13.97 18.29
CA PHE A 36 28.14 14.14 18.47
C PHE A 36 27.35 12.93 17.92
N GLY A 37 27.76 12.40 16.77
CA GLY A 37 27.22 11.16 16.22
C GLY A 37 27.40 9.95 17.14
N LEU A 38 28.58 9.80 17.73
CA LEU A 38 28.87 8.74 18.70
C LEU A 38 28.04 8.88 19.98
N ALA A 39 27.91 10.10 20.51
CA ALA A 39 27.09 10.36 21.69
C ALA A 39 25.61 10.03 21.42
N ALA A 40 25.09 10.39 20.24
CA ALA A 40 23.73 10.03 19.82
C ALA A 40 23.55 8.50 19.71
N LEU A 41 24.53 7.79 19.15
CA LEU A 41 24.51 6.33 19.05
C LEU A 41 24.51 5.66 20.43
N ILE A 42 25.38 6.09 21.34
CA ILE A 42 25.46 5.54 22.71
C ILE A 42 24.15 5.78 23.45
N TRP A 43 23.61 7.00 23.40
CA TRP A 43 22.34 7.34 24.03
C TRP A 43 21.17 6.54 23.47
N PHE A 44 21.11 6.37 22.15
CA PHE A 44 20.10 5.55 21.47
C PHE A 44 20.18 4.09 21.93
N LEU A 45 21.38 3.48 21.91
CA LEU A 45 21.57 2.07 22.30
C LEU A 45 21.19 1.81 23.76
N ILE A 46 21.67 2.65 24.70
CA ILE A 46 21.36 2.50 26.14
C ILE A 46 19.85 2.56 26.39
N ARG A 47 19.12 3.40 25.64
CA ARG A 47 17.68 3.59 25.87
C ARG A 47 16.81 2.59 25.13
N VAL A 48 17.18 2.23 23.91
CA VAL A 48 16.36 1.44 22.98
C VAL A 48 16.60 -0.05 23.11
N VAL A 49 17.84 -0.52 23.30
CA VAL A 49 18.14 -1.96 23.39
C VAL A 49 17.42 -2.63 24.57
N PRO A 50 17.36 -2.04 25.79
CA PRO A 50 16.64 -2.66 26.90
C PRO A 50 15.11 -2.66 26.73
N LYS A 51 14.57 -1.74 25.92
CA LYS A 51 13.12 -1.64 25.66
C LYS A 51 12.86 -1.01 24.29
N PRO A 52 12.64 -1.81 23.22
CA PRO A 52 12.53 -1.32 21.84
C PRO A 52 11.40 -0.32 21.60
N SER A 53 10.30 -0.38 22.36
CA SER A 53 9.19 0.58 22.23
C SER A 53 9.55 2.03 22.53
N ARG A 54 10.74 2.30 23.10
CA ARG A 54 11.22 3.67 23.33
C ARG A 54 11.68 4.40 22.06
N ILE A 55 11.73 3.73 20.91
CA ILE A 55 12.03 4.35 19.60
C ILE A 55 11.01 5.44 19.25
N GLU A 56 9.75 5.28 19.69
CA GLU A 56 8.67 6.23 19.41
C GLU A 56 8.81 7.56 20.14
N TYR A 57 9.69 7.66 21.14
CA TYR A 57 9.89 8.91 21.85
C TYR A 57 10.50 9.97 20.93
N PRO A 58 10.04 11.23 20.98
CA PRO A 58 10.50 12.28 20.06
C PRO A 58 12.01 12.54 20.16
N CYS A 59 12.60 12.35 21.34
CA CYS A 59 14.05 12.46 21.52
C CYS A 59 14.84 11.33 20.85
N GLN A 60 14.25 10.15 20.68
CA GLN A 60 14.87 9.01 19.98
C GLN A 60 14.67 9.10 18.48
N GLN A 61 13.53 9.63 18.01
CA GLN A 61 13.29 9.90 16.59
C GLN A 61 14.30 10.90 15.99
N ILE A 62 14.78 11.86 16.78
CA ILE A 62 15.84 12.80 16.36
C ILE A 62 17.23 12.15 16.47
N ALA A 63 17.48 11.37 17.53
CA ALA A 63 18.78 10.74 17.75
C ALA A 63 19.10 9.64 16.73
N ALA A 64 18.11 8.87 16.29
CA ALA A 64 18.28 7.76 15.35
C ALA A 64 18.97 8.14 14.03
N PRO A 65 18.50 9.12 13.23
CA PRO A 65 19.16 9.48 11.98
C PRO A 65 20.59 10.00 12.20
N ILE A 66 20.84 10.69 13.31
CA ILE A 66 22.19 11.19 13.67
C ILE A 66 23.12 10.01 13.97
N ALA A 67 22.67 9.05 14.77
CA ALA A 67 23.41 7.84 15.08
C ALA A 67 23.71 7.00 13.82
N PHE A 68 22.73 6.78 12.96
CA PHE A 68 22.93 6.02 11.72
C PHE A 68 23.85 6.73 10.73
N SER A 69 23.79 8.06 10.64
CA SER A 69 24.72 8.84 9.83
C SER A 69 26.18 8.67 10.29
N PHE A 70 26.41 8.55 11.61
CA PHE A 70 27.74 8.27 12.16
C PHE A 70 28.22 6.86 11.80
N VAL A 71 27.36 5.85 11.91
CA VAL A 71 27.70 4.47 11.52
C VAL A 71 28.03 4.39 10.02
N ALA A 72 27.24 5.06 9.17
CA ALA A 72 27.52 5.16 7.74
C ALA A 72 28.86 5.87 7.47
N PHE A 73 29.16 6.95 8.20
CA PHE A 73 30.42 7.68 8.07
C PHE A 73 31.64 6.81 8.46
N ILE A 74 31.58 6.08 9.57
CA ILE A 74 32.68 5.21 10.01
C ILE A 74 32.86 4.02 9.08
N SER A 75 31.77 3.33 8.72
CA SER A 75 31.82 2.19 7.79
C SER A 75 32.38 2.59 6.43
N SER A 76 31.91 3.69 5.84
CA SER A 76 32.43 4.20 4.57
C SER A 76 33.90 4.61 4.65
N THR A 77 34.35 5.20 5.75
CA THR A 77 35.76 5.59 5.93
C THR A 77 36.68 4.37 6.09
N LEU A 78 36.27 3.37 6.89
CA LEU A 78 37.04 2.14 7.11
C LEU A 78 37.13 1.28 5.85
N VAL A 79 35.99 1.07 5.18
CA VAL A 79 35.93 0.35 3.91
C VAL A 79 36.73 1.11 2.86
N GLY A 80 36.54 2.42 2.74
CA GLY A 80 37.26 3.27 1.79
C GLY A 80 38.78 3.19 1.98
N PHE A 81 39.29 3.25 3.22
CA PHE A 81 40.73 3.14 3.48
C PHE A 81 41.29 1.75 3.13
N GLY A 82 40.59 0.68 3.52
CA GLY A 82 41.00 -0.70 3.26
C GLY A 82 40.97 -1.06 1.79
N THR A 83 39.95 -0.60 1.05
CA THR A 83 39.82 -0.88 -0.37
C THR A 83 40.67 0.04 -1.23
N TRP A 84 41.01 1.26 -0.81
CA TRP A 84 41.79 2.22 -1.60
C TRP A 84 43.16 1.69 -2.04
N LYS A 85 43.88 1.00 -1.15
CA LYS A 85 45.18 0.39 -1.49
C LYS A 85 45.03 -0.73 -2.52
N ARG A 86 44.01 -1.59 -2.37
CA ARG A 86 43.73 -2.70 -3.30
C ARG A 86 43.18 -2.19 -4.64
N PHE A 87 42.40 -1.13 -4.60
CA PHE A 87 41.84 -0.46 -5.76
C PHE A 87 42.93 0.14 -6.63
N LYS A 88 43.90 0.88 -6.07
CA LYS A 88 45.03 1.41 -6.85
C LYS A 88 45.83 0.32 -7.57
N LEU A 89 46.03 -0.83 -6.92
CA LEU A 89 46.74 -1.97 -7.51
C LEU A 89 45.95 -2.63 -8.65
N LEU A 90 44.63 -2.67 -8.52
CA LEU A 90 43.74 -3.30 -9.50
C LEU A 90 43.25 -2.33 -10.57
N TRP A 91 43.40 -1.01 -10.40
CA TRP A 91 42.89 0.04 -11.29
C TRP A 91 43.36 -0.10 -12.74
N HIS A 92 44.61 -0.56 -12.94
CA HIS A 92 45.17 -0.86 -14.26
C HIS A 92 45.03 -2.32 -14.68
N SER A 93 44.46 -3.18 -13.83
CA SER A 93 44.29 -4.59 -14.15
C SER A 93 43.09 -4.80 -15.08
N ARG A 94 43.24 -5.70 -16.07
CA ARG A 94 42.15 -6.11 -16.96
C ARG A 94 40.94 -6.68 -16.20
N ARG A 95 41.15 -7.22 -15.00
CA ARG A 95 40.11 -7.77 -14.11
C ARG A 95 39.19 -6.68 -13.53
N PHE A 96 39.71 -5.47 -13.32
CA PHE A 96 38.89 -4.35 -12.86
C PHE A 96 37.92 -3.88 -13.93
N TYR A 97 38.38 -3.76 -15.18
CA TYR A 97 37.51 -3.46 -16.32
C TYR A 97 36.42 -4.52 -16.53
N MET A 98 36.73 -5.81 -16.34
CA MET A 98 35.72 -6.88 -16.37
C MET A 98 34.72 -6.78 -15.22
N GLY A 99 35.17 -6.42 -14.01
CA GLY A 99 34.26 -6.22 -12.88
C GLY A 99 33.31 -5.03 -13.09
N VAL A 100 33.83 -3.92 -13.63
CA VAL A 100 33.03 -2.73 -13.97
C VAL A 100 32.05 -3.04 -15.10
N SER A 101 32.45 -3.79 -16.13
CA SER A 101 31.55 -4.17 -17.21
C SER A 101 30.41 -5.08 -16.73
N VAL A 102 30.70 -6.05 -15.86
CA VAL A 102 29.66 -6.91 -15.24
C VAL A 102 28.71 -6.08 -14.38
N LEU A 103 29.21 -5.12 -13.59
CA LEU A 103 28.36 -4.24 -12.79
C LEU A 103 27.51 -3.31 -13.67
N ALA A 104 28.08 -2.74 -14.74
CA ALA A 104 27.35 -1.90 -15.67
C ALA A 104 26.25 -2.70 -16.40
N VAL A 105 26.56 -3.92 -16.84
CA VAL A 105 25.59 -4.84 -17.42
C VAL A 105 24.51 -5.22 -16.40
N GLY A 106 24.88 -5.47 -15.14
CA GLY A 106 23.93 -5.76 -14.06
C GLY A 106 23.01 -4.59 -13.71
N ILE A 107 23.53 -3.35 -13.70
CA ILE A 107 22.74 -2.13 -13.49
C ILE A 107 21.81 -1.86 -14.68
N LEU A 108 22.31 -2.08 -15.91
CA LEU A 108 21.49 -1.94 -17.10
C LEU A 108 20.38 -3.01 -17.11
N LEU A 109 20.70 -4.27 -16.82
CA LEU A 109 19.73 -5.36 -16.71
C LEU A 109 18.71 -5.11 -15.60
N SER A 110 19.15 -4.69 -14.41
CA SER A 110 18.24 -4.39 -13.32
C SER A 110 17.39 -3.15 -13.61
N GLY A 111 17.96 -2.13 -14.27
CA GLY A 111 17.24 -0.96 -14.75
C GLY A 111 16.21 -1.31 -15.81
N THR A 112 16.56 -2.15 -16.79
CA THR A 112 15.61 -2.61 -17.81
C THR A 112 14.55 -3.52 -17.23
N LEU A 113 14.90 -4.43 -16.32
CA LEU A 113 13.94 -5.29 -15.64
C LEU A 113 13.03 -4.48 -14.71
N TYR A 114 13.56 -3.43 -14.06
CA TYR A 114 12.76 -2.49 -13.29
C TYR A 114 11.79 -1.74 -14.21
N ILE A 115 12.26 -1.15 -15.33
CA ILE A 115 11.40 -0.48 -16.30
C ILE A 115 10.34 -1.44 -16.87
N MET A 116 10.71 -2.68 -17.20
CA MET A 116 9.76 -3.70 -17.68
C MET A 116 8.79 -4.19 -16.59
N SER A 117 9.22 -4.24 -15.32
CA SER A 117 8.33 -4.51 -14.18
C SER A 117 7.40 -3.32 -13.89
N VAL A 118 7.91 -2.11 -14.14
CA VAL A 118 7.18 -0.85 -14.08
C VAL A 118 6.22 -0.77 -15.26
N ASP A 119 6.52 -1.35 -16.42
CA ASP A 119 5.59 -1.48 -17.56
C ASP A 119 4.54 -2.56 -17.35
N ASN A 120 4.85 -3.66 -16.66
CA ASN A 120 3.81 -4.62 -16.22
C ASN A 120 2.95 -4.09 -15.05
N SER A 121 3.42 -3.06 -14.34
CA SER A 121 2.59 -2.31 -13.37
C SER A 121 1.99 -1.02 -13.94
N LEU A 122 2.50 -0.48 -15.06
CA LEU A 122 1.98 0.69 -15.79
C LEU A 122 0.95 0.29 -16.85
N MET A 123 1.03 -0.92 -17.42
CA MET A 123 -0.04 -1.49 -18.24
C MET A 123 -1.10 -2.19 -17.38
N GLY A 124 -0.78 -2.51 -16.13
CA GLY A 124 -1.73 -3.02 -15.13
C GLY A 124 -2.46 -1.92 -14.36
N GLN A 125 -1.88 -0.72 -14.24
CA GLN A 125 -2.53 0.42 -13.62
C GLN A 125 -1.86 1.74 -14.00
N VAL A 126 -2.30 2.30 -15.13
CA VAL A 126 -2.29 3.76 -15.26
C VAL A 126 -3.25 4.28 -14.20
N ILE A 127 -2.76 4.64 -13.01
CA ILE A 127 -3.46 5.58 -12.15
C ILE A 127 -3.43 6.92 -12.88
N ARG A 128 -4.31 7.07 -13.88
CA ARG A 128 -4.81 8.38 -14.23
C ARG A 128 -5.62 8.77 -13.02
N LYS A 129 -5.01 9.55 -12.12
CA LYS A 129 -5.77 10.46 -11.30
C LYS A 129 -6.65 11.19 -12.30
N GLN A 130 -7.94 10.86 -12.35
CA GLN A 130 -8.87 11.58 -13.19
C GLN A 130 -8.73 13.02 -12.76
N ILE A 131 -8.12 13.84 -13.62
CA ILE A 131 -8.12 15.27 -13.43
C ILE A 131 -9.57 15.63 -13.72
N ASP A 132 -10.37 15.62 -12.67
CA ASP A 132 -11.71 16.18 -12.71
C ASP A 132 -11.51 17.68 -12.90
N ASN A 133 -11.52 18.11 -14.16
CA ASN A 133 -11.42 19.52 -14.56
C ASN A 133 -12.68 20.31 -14.15
N GLY A 134 -13.54 19.77 -13.28
CA GLY A 134 -14.85 20.34 -12.98
C GLY A 134 -15.76 20.34 -14.21
N THR A 135 -15.48 19.49 -15.18
CA THR A 135 -16.39 19.26 -16.30
C THR A 135 -17.55 18.46 -15.76
N ASP A 136 -18.62 19.16 -15.40
CA ASP A 136 -19.93 18.56 -15.16
C ASP A 136 -20.18 17.57 -16.31
N MET A 137 -20.17 16.27 -16.03
CA MET A 137 -20.39 15.20 -17.01
C MET A 137 -21.84 15.21 -17.55
N GLY A 138 -22.57 16.29 -17.28
CA GLY A 138 -24.00 16.39 -17.43
C GLY A 138 -24.70 15.54 -16.39
N ARG A 139 -25.95 15.90 -16.11
CA ARG A 139 -26.85 15.00 -15.41
C ARG A 139 -27.02 13.75 -16.28
N PHE A 140 -26.63 12.59 -15.78
CA PHE A 140 -26.91 11.31 -16.44
C PHE A 140 -28.42 11.21 -16.71
N VAL A 141 -28.78 11.19 -17.99
CA VAL A 141 -30.14 10.90 -18.44
C VAL A 141 -30.13 9.46 -18.94
N PRO A 142 -30.78 8.51 -18.23
CA PRO A 142 -30.94 7.16 -18.73
C PRO A 142 -31.57 7.20 -20.12
N ILE A 143 -30.98 6.46 -21.07
CA ILE A 143 -31.55 6.30 -22.43
C ILE A 143 -32.88 5.52 -22.40
N ASP A 144 -33.11 4.76 -21.34
CA ASP A 144 -34.30 3.96 -21.15
C ASP A 144 -35.34 4.71 -20.30
N ALA A 145 -36.61 4.62 -20.71
CA ALA A 145 -37.70 5.22 -19.96
C ALA A 145 -37.88 4.52 -18.60
N PRO A 146 -38.18 5.27 -17.51
CA PRO A 146 -38.36 4.73 -16.18
C PRO A 146 -39.36 3.56 -16.16
N ASN A 147 -39.01 2.49 -15.44
CA ASN A 147 -39.87 1.31 -15.25
C ASN A 147 -40.29 0.58 -16.53
N THR A 148 -39.55 0.75 -17.64
CA THR A 148 -39.79 -0.04 -18.86
C THR A 148 -38.99 -1.34 -18.74
N PRO A 149 -39.65 -2.51 -18.57
CA PRO A 149 -38.93 -3.77 -18.40
C PRO A 149 -38.17 -4.11 -19.67
N MET A 150 -36.87 -4.37 -19.53
CA MET A 150 -36.00 -4.79 -20.63
C MET A 150 -35.95 -6.32 -20.72
N GLY A 151 -36.29 -6.86 -21.89
CA GLY A 151 -36.21 -8.29 -22.18
C GLY A 151 -37.37 -9.12 -21.65
N VAL A 152 -37.19 -10.44 -21.64
CA VAL A 152 -38.22 -11.41 -21.21
C VAL A 152 -38.00 -11.80 -19.76
N ALA A 153 -39.02 -11.61 -18.92
CA ALA A 153 -39.01 -11.97 -17.51
C ALA A 153 -38.68 -13.46 -17.31
N ARG A 154 -37.71 -13.76 -16.43
CA ARG A 154 -37.29 -15.12 -16.05
C ARG A 154 -37.31 -15.25 -14.52
N GLY A 155 -37.25 -16.49 -14.04
CA GLY A 155 -37.15 -16.79 -12.61
C GLY A 155 -38.07 -17.93 -12.18
N ILE A 156 -38.18 -18.14 -10.87
CA ILE A 156 -39.22 -18.97 -10.23
C ILE A 156 -40.56 -18.23 -10.34
N HIS A 157 -40.53 -16.93 -10.04
CA HIS A 157 -41.58 -15.95 -10.33
C HIS A 157 -41.04 -15.00 -11.39
N PRO A 158 -41.54 -15.03 -12.64
CA PRO A 158 -40.98 -14.23 -13.74
C PRO A 158 -40.87 -12.74 -13.38
N GLY A 159 -39.65 -12.20 -13.46
CA GLY A 159 -39.39 -10.76 -13.25
C GLY A 159 -39.32 -10.34 -11.78
N ARG A 160 -39.45 -11.27 -10.83
CA ARG A 160 -39.28 -10.97 -9.40
C ARG A 160 -37.82 -10.69 -9.08
N VAL A 161 -37.62 -9.60 -8.34
CA VAL A 161 -36.34 -9.26 -7.70
C VAL A 161 -36.60 -9.08 -6.20
N ALA A 162 -35.69 -9.60 -5.38
CA ALA A 162 -35.73 -9.45 -3.94
C ALA A 162 -34.43 -8.77 -3.48
N TRP A 163 -34.54 -7.84 -2.54
CA TRP A 163 -33.44 -7.04 -2.03
C TRP A 163 -33.58 -6.96 -0.51
N ALA A 164 -32.45 -6.88 0.19
CA ALA A 164 -32.39 -6.59 1.61
C ALA A 164 -31.40 -5.45 1.85
N HIS A 165 -31.65 -4.71 2.92
CA HIS A 165 -30.79 -3.60 3.34
C HIS A 165 -30.80 -3.54 4.87
N ASP A 166 -29.63 -3.70 5.48
CA ASP A 166 -29.38 -3.46 6.89
C ASP A 166 -28.20 -2.49 7.04
N PRO A 167 -28.42 -1.24 7.49
CA PRO A 167 -27.35 -0.25 7.64
C PRO A 167 -26.34 -0.62 8.74
N LYS A 168 -26.63 -1.64 9.57
CA LYS A 168 -25.72 -2.15 10.60
C LYS A 168 -24.97 -3.40 10.16
N ALA A 169 -25.20 -3.91 8.95
CA ALA A 169 -24.47 -5.06 8.44
C ALA A 169 -22.98 -4.73 8.19
N ALA A 170 -22.69 -3.50 7.77
CA ALA A 170 -21.33 -2.97 7.65
C ALA A 170 -21.20 -1.72 8.53
N ALA A 171 -20.32 -1.77 9.53
CA ALA A 171 -20.15 -0.73 10.55
C ALA A 171 -18.77 -0.06 10.49
N TRP A 172 -18.21 0.09 9.29
CA TRP A 172 -16.92 0.73 9.09
C TRP A 172 -16.97 2.23 9.38
N ASP A 173 -16.05 2.70 10.22
CA ASP A 173 -15.98 4.09 10.67
C ASP A 173 -15.15 5.01 9.75
N GLY A 174 -14.58 4.45 8.67
CA GLY A 174 -13.72 5.16 7.74
C GLY A 174 -12.31 5.45 8.27
N LYS A 175 -11.95 4.97 9.47
CA LYS A 175 -10.69 5.30 10.15
C LYS A 175 -9.75 4.12 10.32
N ARG A 176 -10.27 2.91 10.52
CA ARG A 176 -9.46 1.72 10.80
C ARG A 176 -9.87 0.53 9.92
N GLY A 177 -8.88 -0.15 9.36
CA GLY A 177 -9.10 -1.27 8.45
C GLY A 177 -9.84 -0.86 7.18
N LEU A 178 -10.23 -1.86 6.40
CA LEU A 178 -11.03 -1.72 5.20
C LEU A 178 -12.50 -1.96 5.51
N TYR A 179 -13.39 -1.31 4.75
CA TYR A 179 -14.83 -1.57 4.86
C TYR A 179 -15.21 -3.04 4.63
N SER A 180 -14.36 -3.79 3.91
CA SER A 180 -14.51 -5.21 3.62
C SER A 180 -13.95 -6.13 4.71
N ASP A 181 -13.29 -5.60 5.73
CA ASP A 181 -12.69 -6.43 6.77
C ASP A 181 -13.76 -7.16 7.58
N PRO A 182 -13.51 -8.41 8.02
CA PRO A 182 -14.46 -9.17 8.82
C PRO A 182 -14.90 -8.43 10.09
N ASP A 183 -13.97 -7.71 10.75
CA ASP A 183 -14.26 -6.97 11.98
C ASP A 183 -15.22 -5.79 11.76
N ASN A 184 -15.34 -5.31 10.52
CA ASN A 184 -16.24 -4.23 10.14
C ASN A 184 -17.60 -4.74 9.64
N ASN A 185 -17.78 -6.06 9.51
CA ASN A 185 -18.99 -6.66 8.94
C ASN A 185 -19.62 -7.66 9.92
N SER A 186 -20.93 -7.54 10.13
CA SER A 186 -21.67 -8.48 10.97
C SER A 186 -22.13 -9.67 10.15
N GLN A 187 -21.43 -10.81 10.27
CA GLN A 187 -21.79 -12.05 9.56
C GLN A 187 -23.25 -12.45 9.80
N THR A 188 -23.72 -12.39 11.06
CA THR A 188 -25.11 -12.71 11.41
C THR A 188 -26.12 -11.86 10.65
N ARG A 189 -25.90 -10.54 10.54
CA ARG A 189 -26.79 -9.65 9.79
C ARG A 189 -26.76 -9.93 8.29
N VAL A 190 -25.57 -10.24 7.77
CA VAL A 190 -25.41 -10.62 6.35
C VAL A 190 -26.13 -11.93 6.05
N ASP A 191 -26.05 -12.90 6.96
CA ASP A 191 -26.77 -14.18 6.84
C ASP A 191 -28.28 -13.97 6.88
N ASP A 192 -28.78 -13.17 7.83
CA ASP A 192 -30.21 -12.82 7.94
C ASP A 192 -30.73 -12.13 6.66
N MET A 193 -29.95 -11.19 6.11
CA MET A 193 -30.28 -10.54 4.84
C MET A 193 -30.33 -11.55 3.68
N MET A 194 -29.33 -12.43 3.59
CA MET A 194 -29.26 -13.43 2.53
C MET A 194 -30.43 -14.43 2.62
N GLU A 195 -30.70 -14.95 3.81
CA GLU A 195 -31.84 -15.84 4.08
C GLU A 195 -33.16 -15.17 3.70
N GLY A 196 -33.39 -13.94 4.17
CA GLY A 196 -34.59 -13.17 3.85
C GLY A 196 -34.78 -12.95 2.36
N VAL A 197 -33.70 -12.64 1.62
CA VAL A 197 -33.75 -12.46 0.16
C VAL A 197 -34.12 -13.76 -0.56
N ILE A 198 -33.53 -14.90 -0.17
CA ILE A 198 -33.80 -16.19 -0.83
C ILE A 198 -35.25 -16.63 -0.57
N ILE A 199 -35.73 -16.47 0.67
CA ILE A 199 -37.13 -16.74 1.05
C ILE A 199 -38.08 -15.84 0.24
N ALA A 200 -37.83 -14.53 0.17
CA ALA A 200 -38.67 -13.58 -0.56
C ALA A 200 -38.64 -13.80 -2.09
N LEU A 201 -37.47 -14.19 -2.63
CA LEU A 201 -37.27 -14.49 -4.05
C LEU A 201 -38.08 -15.72 -4.48
N THR A 202 -38.10 -16.75 -3.63
CA THR A 202 -38.74 -18.05 -3.92
C THR A 202 -40.21 -18.10 -3.52
N ARG A 203 -40.66 -17.17 -2.65
CA ARG A 203 -41.97 -17.20 -1.95
C ARG A 203 -42.17 -18.48 -1.13
N GLN A 204 -41.11 -18.95 -0.48
CA GLN A 204 -41.19 -20.06 0.46
C GLN A 204 -41.28 -19.53 1.89
N ASN A 205 -41.63 -20.40 2.84
CA ASN A 205 -41.78 -20.01 4.25
C ASN A 205 -40.54 -20.31 5.09
N THR A 206 -39.59 -21.09 4.56
CA THR A 206 -38.35 -21.48 5.25
C THR A 206 -37.19 -21.52 4.27
N ILE A 207 -35.97 -21.28 4.76
CA ILE A 207 -34.75 -21.25 3.93
C ILE A 207 -34.48 -22.58 3.21
N ASP A 208 -34.73 -23.71 3.87
CA ASP A 208 -34.55 -25.04 3.26
C ASP A 208 -35.46 -25.23 2.04
N LYS A 209 -36.74 -24.86 2.17
CA LYS A 209 -37.71 -24.93 1.07
C LYS A 209 -37.33 -23.96 -0.05
N ALA A 210 -36.80 -22.79 0.31
CA ALA A 210 -36.36 -21.77 -0.62
C ALA A 210 -35.20 -22.27 -1.48
N TRP A 211 -34.16 -22.83 -0.87
CA TRP A 211 -33.04 -23.44 -1.60
C TRP A 211 -33.48 -24.63 -2.46
N ASP A 212 -34.32 -25.52 -1.93
CA ASP A 212 -34.86 -26.65 -2.68
C ASP A 212 -35.56 -26.22 -3.97
N GLU A 213 -36.42 -25.21 -3.88
CA GLU A 213 -37.16 -24.68 -5.02
C GLU A 213 -36.23 -24.01 -6.06
N LEU A 214 -35.22 -23.28 -5.56
CA LEU A 214 -34.22 -22.63 -6.40
C LEU A 214 -33.41 -23.66 -7.20
N PHE A 215 -32.93 -24.73 -6.56
CA PHE A 215 -32.19 -25.79 -7.23
C PHE A 215 -33.06 -26.60 -8.19
N ARG A 216 -34.28 -26.96 -7.79
CA ARG A 216 -35.22 -27.67 -8.68
C ARG A 216 -35.50 -26.87 -9.95
N THR A 217 -35.81 -25.59 -9.81
CA THR A 217 -36.08 -24.70 -10.95
C THR A 217 -34.84 -24.52 -11.83
N PHE A 218 -33.67 -24.32 -11.22
CA PHE A 218 -32.42 -24.17 -11.96
C PHE A 218 -32.06 -25.43 -12.74
N ASN A 219 -32.13 -26.60 -12.09
CA ASN A 219 -31.80 -27.88 -12.70
C ASN A 219 -32.78 -28.29 -13.80
N TYR A 220 -34.08 -28.04 -13.60
CA TYR A 220 -35.09 -28.26 -14.64
C TYR A 220 -34.79 -27.44 -15.89
N LYS A 221 -34.48 -26.13 -15.74
CA LYS A 221 -34.10 -25.24 -16.84
C LYS A 221 -32.80 -25.64 -17.53
N LYS A 222 -31.92 -26.37 -16.85
CA LYS A 222 -30.68 -26.93 -17.40
C LYS A 222 -30.85 -28.34 -17.98
N GLY A 223 -32.08 -28.86 -18.06
CA GLY A 223 -32.35 -30.19 -18.60
C GLY A 223 -31.98 -31.36 -17.68
N LYS A 224 -31.70 -31.09 -16.40
CA LYS A 224 -31.35 -32.10 -15.39
C LYS A 224 -32.56 -32.65 -14.61
N GLY A 225 -33.77 -32.18 -14.96
CA GLY A 225 -35.00 -32.48 -14.24
C GLY A 225 -35.17 -31.66 -12.95
N ALA A 226 -36.32 -31.83 -12.30
CA ALA A 226 -36.68 -31.10 -11.06
C ALA A 226 -36.03 -31.74 -9.81
N ILE A 227 -34.70 -31.81 -9.81
CA ILE A 227 -33.90 -32.38 -8.71
C ILE A 227 -33.37 -31.29 -7.78
N LYS A 228 -33.39 -31.58 -6.48
CA LYS A 228 -32.80 -30.74 -5.43
C LYS A 228 -31.27 -30.86 -5.46
N TYR A 229 -30.60 -29.96 -4.74
CA TYR A 229 -29.16 -30.11 -4.46
C TYR A 229 -28.89 -31.42 -3.72
N LYS A 230 -27.82 -32.10 -4.09
CA LYS A 230 -27.31 -33.29 -3.40
C LYS A 230 -25.99 -32.96 -2.72
N LYS A 231 -25.82 -33.45 -1.49
CA LYS A 231 -24.59 -33.28 -0.73
C LYS A 231 -23.39 -33.76 -1.57
N GLY A 232 -22.40 -32.89 -1.73
CA GLY A 232 -21.18 -33.14 -2.53
C GLY A 232 -21.21 -32.50 -3.92
N GLU A 233 -22.34 -31.98 -4.38
CA GLU A 233 -22.38 -31.15 -5.58
C GLU A 233 -21.66 -29.81 -5.35
N LYS A 234 -21.05 -29.26 -6.41
CA LYS A 234 -20.38 -27.96 -6.35
C LYS A 234 -21.32 -26.86 -6.85
N ILE A 235 -21.36 -25.75 -6.13
CA ILE A 235 -22.15 -24.58 -6.48
C ILE A 235 -21.20 -23.51 -7.02
N ALA A 236 -21.47 -23.01 -8.23
CA ALA A 236 -20.77 -21.86 -8.77
C ALA A 236 -21.59 -20.60 -8.47
N ILE A 237 -21.01 -19.68 -7.70
CA ILE A 237 -21.64 -18.40 -7.36
C ILE A 237 -20.97 -17.31 -8.20
N LYS A 238 -21.75 -16.66 -9.06
CA LYS A 238 -21.29 -15.44 -9.76
C LYS A 238 -21.75 -14.24 -8.94
N ILE A 239 -20.78 -13.50 -8.41
CA ILE A 239 -21.03 -12.26 -7.68
C ILE A 239 -20.79 -11.10 -8.65
N ASN A 240 -21.65 -10.08 -8.60
CA ASN A 240 -21.42 -8.83 -9.31
C ASN A 240 -20.89 -7.80 -8.30
N LEU A 241 -19.62 -7.41 -8.46
CA LEU A 241 -18.95 -6.47 -7.57
C LEU A 241 -18.64 -5.21 -8.37
N ASN A 242 -19.49 -4.20 -8.21
CA ASN A 242 -19.42 -2.99 -9.03
C ASN A 242 -18.37 -1.97 -8.51
N ASP A 243 -17.84 -2.18 -7.29
CA ASP A 243 -16.93 -1.26 -6.60
C ASP A 243 -15.57 -1.86 -6.19
N ASN A 244 -15.21 -3.05 -6.67
CA ASN A 244 -13.89 -3.66 -6.38
C ASN A 244 -12.73 -3.12 -7.25
N GLY A 245 -12.88 -1.91 -7.80
CA GLY A 245 -11.86 -1.23 -8.61
C GLY A 245 -10.86 -0.39 -7.80
N GLY A 246 -10.70 -0.63 -6.50
CA GLY A 246 -9.88 0.21 -5.62
C GLY A 246 -8.62 -0.50 -5.14
N THR A 247 -7.46 -0.12 -5.67
CA THR A 247 -6.13 -0.41 -5.09
C THR A 247 -5.82 0.31 -3.78
N ASN A 248 -6.84 0.57 -2.97
CA ASN A 248 -6.67 1.14 -1.64
C ASN A 248 -6.82 0.06 -0.57
N ILE A 249 -6.26 -1.13 -0.84
CA ILE A 249 -5.86 -2.08 0.19
C ILE A 249 -4.43 -1.66 0.55
N ILE A 250 -4.31 -0.79 1.55
CA ILE A 250 -3.04 -0.51 2.24
C ILE A 250 -2.97 -1.46 3.44
#